data_AF-A0A3L7SZF3-F1
#
_entry.id   AF-A0A3L7SZF3-F1
#
_cell.length_a   1.000
_cell.length_b   1.000
_cell.length_c   1.000
_cell.angle_alpha   90.00
_cell.angle_beta   90.00
_cell.angle_gamma   90.00
#
_symmetry.space_group_name_H-M   'P 1'
#
loop_
_entity.id
_entity.type
_entity.pdbx_description
1 polymer ?
#
loop_
_entity_poly.entity_id
_entity_poly.type
_entity_poly.pdbx_seq_one_letter_code
_entity_poly.pdbx_strand_id
1 'polypeptide(L)'
;MDLATKYGADLKKNGVPFLTVLGDDGAIIANQDTGPLEDPKISAHDVVKVLAFLSTNQAPTLKADEVLAAGIAQAKADGRLVFLHFGAPWCGWCHKLEDWMAKPEIAAVLSKAFVDVKIDTDRMTGGQLLLDAHAKGKSGGIPWCEFIGADGVALANSNGPDGNIGFPAQTQEIAWFVKMLKVSNARLSAEDTAILENSLSAKAR
;
A
#
# COMPACT_ATOMS: atom_id res chain seq x y z
N MET A 1 27.96 15.31 10.16
CA MET A 1 27.71 14.88 11.55
C MET A 1 26.88 13.61 11.47
N ASP A 2 27.33 12.60 12.21
CA ASP A 2 27.14 11.17 11.98
C ASP A 2 25.66 10.72 12.08
N LEU A 3 25.18 9.98 11.07
CA LEU A 3 23.83 9.42 11.02
C LEU A 3 23.51 8.60 12.27
N ALA A 4 24.51 7.93 12.84
CA ALA A 4 24.38 7.19 14.09
C ALA A 4 24.08 8.12 15.27
N THR A 5 24.75 9.27 15.36
CA THR A 5 24.47 10.28 16.39
C THR A 5 23.07 10.86 16.26
N LYS A 6 22.58 11.08 15.03
CA LYS A 6 21.20 11.54 14.78
C LYS A 6 20.17 10.60 15.41
N TYR A 7 20.41 9.29 15.34
CA TYR A 7 19.51 8.28 15.90
C TYR A 7 19.92 7.77 17.28
N GLY A 8 20.83 8.46 17.99
CA GLY A 8 21.26 8.06 19.33
C GLY A 8 22.03 6.75 19.40
N ALA A 9 22.54 6.24 18.27
CA ALA A 9 23.39 5.06 18.21
C ALA A 9 24.84 5.44 18.55
N ASP A 10 25.27 5.12 19.78
CA ASP A 10 26.66 5.34 20.22
C ASP A 10 27.58 4.21 19.75
N LEU A 11 28.03 4.30 18.49
CA LEU A 11 28.92 3.32 17.89
C LEU A 11 30.33 3.31 18.51
N LYS A 12 30.76 4.41 19.13
CA LYS A 12 32.08 4.47 19.78
C LYS A 12 32.11 3.61 21.04
N LYS A 13 31.01 3.64 21.81
CA LYS A 13 30.87 2.83 23.01
C LYS A 13 30.52 1.37 22.71
N ASN A 14 29.66 1.13 21.72
CA ASN A 14 29.04 -0.19 21.52
C ASN A 14 29.54 -0.96 20.29
N GLY A 15 30.35 -0.34 19.42
CA GLY A 15 30.88 -0.98 18.22
C GLY A 15 29.84 -1.17 17.11
N VAL A 16 30.20 -2.01 16.14
CA VAL A 16 29.39 -2.37 14.96
C VAL A 16 29.43 -3.89 14.75
N PRO A 17 28.38 -4.51 14.17
CA PRO A 17 27.12 -3.91 13.69
C PRO A 17 26.20 -3.43 14.82
N PHE A 18 25.38 -2.42 14.53
CA PHE A 18 24.41 -1.82 15.46
C PHE A 18 23.05 -1.67 14.76
N LEU A 19 21.96 -1.99 15.45
CA LEU A 19 20.60 -1.89 14.91
C LEU A 19 19.84 -0.73 15.55
N THR A 20 19.25 0.10 14.70
CA THR A 20 18.28 1.14 15.08
C THR A 20 16.95 0.79 14.41
N VAL A 21 15.89 0.65 15.20
CA VAL A 21 14.52 0.48 14.70
C VAL A 21 13.79 1.81 14.82
N LEU A 22 13.17 2.25 13.73
CA LEU A 22 12.41 3.48 13.66
C LEU A 22 10.91 3.20 13.53
N GLY A 23 10.09 4.02 14.16
CA GLY A 23 8.65 4.08 13.94
C GLY A 23 8.29 4.75 12.62
N ASP A 24 7.01 4.73 12.29
CA ASP A 24 6.44 5.38 11.11
C ASP A 24 6.55 6.92 11.15
N ASP A 25 6.55 7.50 12.35
CA ASP A 25 6.83 8.90 12.64
C ASP A 25 8.34 9.25 12.64
N GLY A 26 9.19 8.25 12.43
CA GLY A 26 10.65 8.38 12.47
C GLY A 26 11.24 8.43 13.89
N ALA A 27 10.44 8.21 14.94
CA ALA A 27 10.92 8.09 16.30
C ALA A 27 11.75 6.81 16.48
N ILE A 28 12.71 6.84 17.40
CA ILE A 28 13.54 5.66 17.70
C ILE A 28 12.74 4.73 18.60
N ILE A 29 12.42 3.53 18.11
CA ILE A 29 11.77 2.46 18.88
C ILE A 29 12.81 1.69 19.69
N ALA A 30 13.94 1.35 19.06
CA ALA A 30 15.00 0.59 19.70
C ALA A 30 16.37 0.93 19.13
N ASN A 31 17.38 0.86 19.99
CA ASN A 31 18.80 0.92 19.67
C ASN A 31 19.47 -0.27 20.35
N GLN A 32 20.13 -1.14 19.58
CA GLN A 32 20.66 -2.41 20.06
C GLN A 32 22.02 -2.70 19.42
N ASP A 33 23.05 -2.85 20.24
CA ASP A 33 24.31 -3.45 19.81
C ASP A 33 24.09 -4.93 19.46
N THR A 34 24.74 -5.43 18.41
CA THR A 34 24.41 -6.78 17.92
C THR A 34 25.16 -7.92 18.60
N GLY A 35 26.13 -7.62 19.48
CA GLY A 35 26.91 -8.63 20.21
C GLY A 35 26.04 -9.65 20.98
N PRO A 36 25.01 -9.22 21.73
CA PRO A 36 24.05 -10.13 22.38
C PRO A 36 23.29 -11.05 21.41
N LEU A 37 23.16 -10.65 20.14
CA LEU A 37 22.47 -11.40 19.09
C LEU A 37 23.36 -12.42 18.39
N GLU A 38 24.65 -12.50 18.73
CA GLU A 38 25.58 -13.45 18.11
C GLU A 38 25.46 -14.87 18.69
N ASP A 39 25.74 -15.87 17.84
CA ASP A 39 26.05 -17.23 18.27
C ASP A 39 27.57 -17.34 18.47
N PRO A 40 28.04 -17.51 19.72
CA PRO A 40 29.46 -17.56 20.03
C PRO A 40 30.17 -18.79 19.44
N LYS A 41 29.43 -19.77 18.89
CA LYS A 41 30.00 -21.02 18.36
C LYS A 41 30.32 -20.95 16.87
N ILE A 42 29.66 -20.07 16.12
CA ILE A 42 29.74 -20.07 14.65
C ILE A 42 30.15 -18.73 14.04
N SER A 43 30.53 -17.75 14.86
CA SER A 43 30.96 -16.42 14.42
C SER A 43 29.93 -15.76 13.48
N ALA A 44 28.65 -15.91 13.79
CA ALA A 44 27.53 -15.37 13.04
C ALA A 44 26.40 -14.96 14.00
N HIS A 45 25.43 -14.18 13.51
CA HIS A 45 24.23 -13.87 14.28
C HIS A 45 23.34 -15.10 14.48
N ASP A 46 22.83 -15.26 15.70
CA ASP A 46 21.85 -16.28 16.06
C ASP A 46 20.48 -15.86 15.52
N VAL A 47 19.94 -16.65 14.60
CA VAL A 47 18.66 -16.37 13.93
C VAL A 47 17.51 -16.23 14.94
N VAL A 48 17.48 -17.03 15.99
CA VAL A 48 16.40 -16.99 16.99
C VAL A 48 16.46 -15.68 17.77
N LYS A 49 17.66 -15.23 18.16
CA LYS A 49 17.83 -13.96 18.88
C LYS A 49 17.51 -12.76 18.00
N VAL A 50 17.97 -12.75 16.75
CA VAL A 50 17.66 -11.67 15.80
C VAL A 50 16.15 -11.61 15.53
N LEU A 51 15.49 -12.75 15.29
CA LEU A 51 14.05 -12.78 15.09
C LEU A 51 13.29 -12.31 16.34
N ALA A 52 13.71 -12.71 17.54
CA ALA A 52 13.10 -12.25 18.78
C ALA A 52 13.21 -10.71 18.93
N PHE A 53 14.37 -10.14 18.60
CA PHE A 53 14.56 -8.69 18.57
C PHE A 53 13.62 -8.02 17.55
N LEU A 54 13.56 -8.53 16.32
CA LEU A 54 12.71 -7.95 15.27
C LEU A 54 11.22 -8.08 15.62
N SER A 55 10.76 -9.23 16.10
CA SER A 55 9.37 -9.44 16.50
C SER A 55 8.95 -8.59 17.70
N THR A 56 9.86 -8.32 18.64
CA THR A 56 9.57 -7.43 19.78
C THR A 56 9.36 -5.98 19.33
N ASN A 57 10.03 -5.57 18.26
CA ASN A 57 10.01 -4.19 17.76
C ASN A 57 9.23 -4.04 16.44
N GLN A 58 8.45 -5.05 16.05
CA GLN A 58 7.69 -5.02 14.81
C GLN A 58 6.53 -4.02 14.90
N ALA A 59 6.18 -3.42 13.76
CA ALA A 59 5.00 -2.57 13.68
C ALA A 59 3.73 -3.35 14.09
N PRO A 60 2.76 -2.69 14.75
CA PRO A 60 1.48 -3.31 15.06
C PRO A 60 0.81 -3.83 13.79
N THR A 61 0.23 -5.03 13.88
CA THR A 61 -0.64 -5.55 12.82
C THR A 61 -1.87 -4.67 12.69
N LEU A 62 -2.05 -4.07 11.52
CA LEU A 62 -3.26 -3.29 11.20
C LEU A 62 -4.44 -4.22 10.95
N LYS A 63 -5.65 -3.77 11.28
CA LYS A 63 -6.90 -4.45 10.89
C LYS A 63 -7.48 -3.80 9.64
N ALA A 64 -7.84 -4.63 8.66
CA ALA A 64 -8.26 -4.15 7.35
C ALA A 64 -9.55 -3.31 7.40
N ASP A 65 -10.49 -3.68 8.28
CA ASP A 65 -11.75 -2.96 8.49
C ASP A 65 -11.52 -1.57 9.11
N GLU A 66 -10.64 -1.46 10.09
CA GLU A 66 -10.26 -0.19 10.71
C GLU A 66 -9.55 0.74 9.70
N VAL A 67 -8.67 0.20 8.85
CA VAL A 67 -7.99 0.95 7.78
C VAL A 67 -8.99 1.47 6.75
N LEU A 68 -9.92 0.62 6.28
CA LEU A 68 -10.97 1.04 5.35
C LEU A 68 -11.90 2.09 5.98
N ALA A 69 -12.32 1.90 7.23
CA ALA A 69 -13.18 2.84 7.94
C ALA A 69 -12.52 4.23 8.08
N ALA A 70 -11.22 4.27 8.39
CA ALA A 70 -10.46 5.51 8.43
C ALA A 70 -10.41 6.21 7.06
N GLY A 71 -10.18 5.44 5.99
CA GLY A 71 -10.18 5.96 4.62
C GLY A 71 -11.54 6.55 4.20
N ILE A 72 -12.64 5.89 4.53
CA ILE A 72 -14.01 6.39 4.28
C ILE A 72 -14.26 7.68 5.09
N ALA A 73 -13.83 7.72 6.35
CA ALA A 73 -13.97 8.92 7.17
C ALA A 73 -13.20 10.12 6.58
N GLN A 74 -11.96 9.89 6.10
CA GLN A 74 -11.17 10.91 5.41
C GLN A 74 -11.84 11.36 4.10
N ALA A 75 -12.34 10.43 3.31
CA ALA A 75 -13.01 10.74 2.04
C ALA A 75 -14.24 11.62 2.26
N LYS A 76 -15.00 11.35 3.32
CA LYS A 76 -16.12 12.20 3.75
C LYS A 76 -15.68 13.58 4.19
N ALA A 77 -14.58 13.70 4.95
CA ALA A 77 -14.05 14.98 5.39
C ALA A 77 -13.57 15.85 4.21
N ASP A 78 -12.96 15.21 3.20
CA ASP A 78 -12.37 15.92 2.05
C ASP A 78 -13.35 16.13 0.89
N GLY A 79 -14.56 15.55 0.95
CA GLY A 79 -15.49 15.54 -0.17
C GLY A 79 -14.95 14.77 -1.38
N ARG A 80 -14.22 13.68 -1.11
CA ARG A 80 -13.61 12.78 -2.11
C ARG A 80 -14.24 11.39 -2.03
N LEU A 81 -13.93 10.54 -3.00
CA LEU A 81 -14.22 9.11 -2.99
C LEU A 81 -13.05 8.34 -2.38
N VAL A 82 -13.20 7.03 -2.18
CA VAL A 82 -12.10 6.13 -1.82
C VAL A 82 -11.69 5.33 -3.05
N PHE A 83 -10.39 5.29 -3.35
CA PHE A 83 -9.79 4.28 -4.22
C PHE A 83 -9.27 3.16 -3.33
N LEU A 84 -10.11 2.14 -3.12
CA LEU A 84 -9.74 0.94 -2.38
C LEU A 84 -9.00 -0.01 -3.32
N HIS A 85 -7.80 -0.44 -2.95
CA HIS A 85 -7.10 -1.49 -3.68
C HIS A 85 -6.48 -2.51 -2.72
N PHE A 86 -6.53 -3.78 -3.14
CA PHE A 86 -6.03 -4.92 -2.40
C PHE A 86 -4.75 -5.43 -3.06
N GLY A 87 -3.75 -5.77 -2.23
CA GLY A 87 -2.49 -6.30 -2.72
C GLY A 87 -1.72 -7.05 -1.64
N ALA A 88 -0.52 -7.48 -1.99
CA ALA A 88 0.39 -8.18 -1.08
C ALA A 88 1.85 -7.82 -1.43
N PRO A 89 2.82 -8.00 -0.51
CA PRO A 89 4.20 -7.57 -0.72
C PRO A 89 4.91 -8.25 -1.89
N TRP A 90 4.49 -9.47 -2.22
CA TRP A 90 5.06 -10.29 -3.29
C TRP A 90 4.40 -10.03 -4.66
N CYS A 91 3.33 -9.24 -4.72
CA CYS A 91 2.53 -9.03 -5.93
C CYS A 91 3.15 -7.97 -6.85
N GLY A 92 3.87 -8.41 -7.89
CA GLY A 92 4.50 -7.51 -8.87
C GLY A 92 3.52 -6.57 -9.60
N TRP A 93 2.32 -7.05 -9.93
CA TRP A 93 1.29 -6.21 -10.57
C TRP A 93 0.70 -5.15 -9.63
N CYS A 94 0.68 -5.43 -8.31
CA CYS A 94 0.26 -4.47 -7.31
C CYS A 94 1.28 -3.33 -7.20
N HIS A 95 2.58 -3.66 -7.18
CA HIS A 95 3.65 -2.67 -7.25
C HIS A 95 3.57 -1.83 -8.53
N LYS A 96 3.28 -2.45 -9.68
CA LYS A 96 3.11 -1.71 -10.93
C LYS A 96 1.96 -0.69 -10.89
N LEU A 97 0.85 -1.04 -10.24
CA LEU A 97 -0.27 -0.12 -10.00
C LEU A 97 0.17 1.04 -9.09
N GLU A 98 0.82 0.72 -7.98
CA GLU A 98 1.28 1.70 -6.98
C GLU A 98 2.34 2.65 -7.57
N ASP A 99 3.30 2.14 -8.34
CA ASP A 99 4.31 2.94 -9.03
C ASP A 99 3.69 3.90 -10.05
N TRP A 100 2.64 3.46 -10.76
CA TRP A 100 1.89 4.33 -11.66
C TRP A 100 1.12 5.42 -10.89
N MET A 101 0.44 5.06 -9.80
CA MET A 101 -0.28 6.01 -8.94
C MET A 101 0.66 7.04 -8.30
N ALA A 102 1.90 6.64 -7.99
CA ALA A 102 2.91 7.49 -7.38
C ALA A 102 3.58 8.48 -8.35
N LYS A 103 3.39 8.34 -9.67
CA LYS A 103 3.90 9.32 -10.63
C LYS A 103 3.30 10.71 -10.34
N PRO A 104 4.11 11.79 -10.26
CA PRO A 104 3.62 13.09 -9.82
C PRO A 104 2.38 13.60 -10.58
N GLU A 105 2.35 13.43 -11.90
CA GLU A 105 1.24 13.83 -12.75
C GLU A 105 -0.03 13.01 -12.51
N ILE A 106 0.11 11.73 -12.14
CA ILE A 106 -0.99 10.82 -11.85
C ILE A 106 -1.51 11.03 -10.44
N ALA A 107 -0.61 11.10 -9.45
CA ALA A 107 -0.94 11.43 -8.07
C ALA A 107 -1.67 12.77 -7.96
N ALA A 108 -1.24 13.79 -8.72
CA ALA A 108 -1.89 15.10 -8.76
C ALA A 108 -3.32 15.03 -9.32
N VAL A 109 -3.61 14.12 -10.24
CA VAL A 109 -4.98 13.92 -10.77
C VAL A 109 -5.83 13.08 -9.81
N LEU A 110 -5.32 11.93 -9.36
CA LEU A 110 -6.04 11.03 -8.47
C LEU A 110 -6.41 11.71 -7.15
N SER A 111 -5.50 12.48 -6.57
CA SER A 111 -5.74 13.17 -5.29
C SER A 111 -6.87 14.19 -5.33
N LYS A 112 -7.24 14.73 -6.51
CA LYS A 112 -8.42 15.62 -6.67
C LYS A 112 -9.73 14.91 -6.33
N ALA A 113 -9.79 13.59 -6.55
CA ALA A 113 -11.02 12.82 -6.49
C ALA A 113 -11.01 11.68 -5.47
N PHE A 114 -9.85 11.15 -5.10
CA PHE A 114 -9.75 9.92 -4.30
C PHE A 114 -8.84 10.06 -3.08
N VAL A 115 -9.29 9.51 -1.96
CA VAL A 115 -8.45 9.03 -0.87
C VAL A 115 -7.95 7.63 -1.26
N ASP A 116 -6.64 7.46 -1.28
CA ASP A 116 -6.01 6.17 -1.55
C ASP A 116 -6.06 5.26 -0.31
N VAL A 117 -6.55 4.03 -0.47
CA VAL A 117 -6.65 3.05 0.62
C VAL A 117 -6.16 1.70 0.13
N LYS A 118 -4.99 1.29 0.62
CA LYS A 118 -4.42 -0.03 0.38
C LYS A 118 -4.78 -1.00 1.51
N ILE A 119 -5.29 -2.17 1.15
CA ILE A 119 -5.44 -3.32 2.05
C ILE A 119 -4.42 -4.39 1.66
N ASP A 120 -3.57 -4.76 2.62
CA ASP A 120 -2.65 -5.88 2.46
C ASP A 120 -3.34 -7.18 2.87
N THR A 121 -3.54 -8.10 1.92
CA THR A 121 -4.31 -9.34 2.16
C THR A 121 -3.62 -10.30 3.12
N ASP A 122 -2.29 -10.20 3.25
CA ASP A 122 -1.46 -11.15 4.00
C ASP A 122 -1.09 -10.59 5.38
N ARG A 123 -0.78 -9.29 5.44
CA ARG A 123 -0.24 -8.65 6.65
C ARG A 123 -1.28 -7.95 7.51
N MET A 124 -2.46 -7.63 6.97
CA MET A 124 -3.54 -7.06 7.77
C MET A 124 -4.47 -8.14 8.29
N THR A 125 -4.86 -8.04 9.56
CA THR A 125 -5.89 -8.92 10.12
C THR A 125 -7.19 -8.69 9.35
N GLY A 126 -7.74 -9.77 8.80
CA GLY A 126 -8.97 -9.74 7.99
C GLY A 126 -8.80 -9.24 6.55
N GLY A 127 -7.58 -8.99 6.07
CA GLY A 127 -7.33 -8.45 4.72
C GLY A 127 -7.94 -9.29 3.60
N GLN A 128 -7.65 -10.61 3.57
CA GLN A 128 -8.23 -11.53 2.59
C GLN A 128 -9.77 -11.65 2.72
N LEU A 129 -10.30 -11.70 3.96
CA LEU A 129 -11.75 -11.77 4.19
C LEU A 129 -12.47 -10.53 3.67
N LEU A 130 -11.86 -9.36 3.82
CA LEU A 130 -12.40 -8.11 3.29
C LEU A 130 -12.39 -8.11 1.76
N LEU A 131 -11.31 -8.58 1.13
CA LEU A 131 -11.26 -8.76 -0.33
C LEU A 131 -12.40 -9.66 -0.81
N ASP A 132 -12.58 -10.81 -0.17
CA ASP A 132 -13.61 -11.78 -0.57
C ASP A 132 -15.03 -11.20 -0.43
N ALA A 133 -15.27 -10.38 0.61
CA ALA A 133 -16.54 -9.68 0.82
C ALA A 133 -16.82 -8.65 -0.28
N HIS A 134 -15.84 -7.78 -0.60
CA HIS A 134 -15.98 -6.74 -1.62
C HIS A 134 -16.08 -7.33 -3.04
N ALA A 135 -15.19 -8.28 -3.35
CA ALA A 135 -15.19 -8.96 -4.64
C ALA A 135 -16.31 -10.01 -4.78
N LYS A 136 -17.06 -10.29 -3.71
CA LYS A 136 -18.10 -11.34 -3.64
C LYS A 136 -17.58 -12.70 -4.12
N GLY A 137 -16.35 -13.04 -3.70
CA GLY A 137 -15.63 -14.25 -4.10
C GLY A 137 -15.13 -14.27 -5.56
N LYS A 138 -15.20 -13.15 -6.28
CA LYS A 138 -14.81 -13.03 -7.69
C LYS A 138 -13.62 -12.08 -7.89
N SER A 139 -12.62 -12.09 -7.02
CA SER A 139 -11.49 -11.17 -7.14
C SER A 139 -10.66 -11.42 -8.39
N GLY A 140 -10.58 -12.66 -8.87
CA GLY A 140 -9.79 -13.00 -10.05
C GLY A 140 -8.28 -12.77 -9.88
N GLY A 141 -7.81 -12.45 -8.67
CA GLY A 141 -6.41 -12.12 -8.35
C GLY A 141 -6.25 -10.71 -7.78
N ILE A 142 -5.01 -10.38 -7.44
CA ILE A 142 -4.59 -9.04 -7.01
C ILE A 142 -3.61 -8.43 -8.03
N PRO A 143 -3.59 -7.10 -8.24
CA PRO A 143 -4.39 -6.12 -7.51
C PRO A 143 -5.86 -6.19 -7.88
N TRP A 144 -6.75 -6.04 -6.90
CA TRP A 144 -8.19 -5.87 -7.11
C TRP A 144 -8.57 -4.52 -6.53
N CYS A 145 -9.41 -3.75 -7.23
CA CYS A 145 -9.76 -2.42 -6.75
C CYS A 145 -11.25 -2.06 -6.91
N GLU A 146 -11.67 -1.12 -6.09
CA GLU A 146 -13.03 -0.61 -6.04
C GLU A 146 -13.03 0.88 -5.70
N PHE A 147 -13.89 1.63 -6.38
CA PHE A 147 -14.23 2.99 -6.00
C PHE A 147 -15.44 2.96 -5.06
N ILE A 148 -15.27 3.57 -3.90
CA ILE A 148 -16.27 3.61 -2.84
C ILE A 148 -16.64 5.07 -2.56
N GLY A 149 -17.94 5.33 -2.38
CA GLY A 149 -18.46 6.64 -1.99
C GLY A 149 -18.04 7.04 -0.57
N ALA A 150 -18.13 8.34 -0.26
CA ALA A 150 -17.92 8.86 1.10
C ALA A 150 -18.95 8.33 2.13
N ASP A 151 -19.99 7.66 1.68
CA ASP A 151 -21.01 6.95 2.45
C ASP A 151 -20.70 5.45 2.65
N GLY A 152 -19.58 4.97 2.09
CA GLY A 152 -19.19 3.56 2.13
C GLY A 152 -19.85 2.70 1.06
N VAL A 153 -20.60 3.28 0.11
CA VAL A 153 -21.28 2.54 -0.96
C VAL A 153 -20.31 2.25 -2.11
N ALA A 154 -20.22 0.99 -2.54
CA ALA A 154 -19.45 0.61 -3.73
C ALA A 154 -20.05 1.23 -5.00
N LEU A 155 -19.21 1.86 -5.82
CA LEU A 155 -19.61 2.57 -7.04
C LEU A 155 -19.19 1.82 -8.32
N ALA A 156 -17.95 1.32 -8.34
CA ALA A 156 -17.40 0.57 -9.47
C ALA A 156 -16.20 -0.26 -9.02
N ASN A 157 -15.96 -1.44 -9.59
CA ASN A 157 -14.79 -2.25 -9.28
C ASN A 157 -14.09 -2.79 -10.53
N SER A 158 -12.91 -3.37 -10.31
CA SER A 158 -11.99 -3.83 -11.34
C SER A 158 -12.43 -5.09 -12.08
N ASN A 159 -13.56 -5.70 -11.72
CA ASN A 159 -14.10 -6.83 -12.48
C ASN A 159 -14.76 -6.34 -13.76
N GLY A 160 -14.00 -6.37 -14.85
CA GLY A 160 -14.50 -6.15 -16.20
C GLY A 160 -15.21 -7.37 -16.78
N PRO A 161 -15.67 -7.26 -18.05
CA PRO A 161 -16.36 -8.36 -18.74
C PRO A 161 -15.55 -9.66 -18.80
N ASP A 162 -14.23 -9.54 -18.89
CA ASP A 162 -13.29 -10.67 -19.02
C ASP A 162 -12.61 -11.06 -17.69
N GLY A 163 -13.03 -10.46 -16.58
CA GLY A 163 -12.45 -10.68 -15.25
C GLY A 163 -11.79 -9.44 -14.67
N ASN A 164 -11.02 -9.63 -13.59
CA ASN A 164 -10.32 -8.56 -12.91
C ASN A 164 -9.24 -7.95 -13.82
N ILE A 165 -9.30 -6.63 -14.02
CA ILE A 165 -8.36 -5.90 -14.87
C ILE A 165 -7.00 -5.62 -14.23
N GLY A 166 -6.84 -5.88 -12.93
CA GLY A 166 -5.57 -5.70 -12.24
C GLY A 166 -5.00 -4.29 -12.38
N PHE A 167 -3.73 -4.21 -12.79
CA PHE A 167 -3.19 -2.99 -13.38
C PHE A 167 -3.61 -2.92 -14.85
N PRO A 168 -4.39 -1.91 -15.27
CA PRO A 168 -4.91 -1.86 -16.64
C PRO A 168 -3.77 -1.69 -17.65
N ALA A 169 -3.50 -2.72 -18.45
CA ALA A 169 -2.40 -2.74 -19.43
C ALA A 169 -2.88 -2.98 -20.86
N GLN A 170 -4.01 -3.66 -21.03
CA GLN A 170 -4.64 -3.91 -22.33
C GLN A 170 -5.71 -2.87 -22.65
N THR A 171 -5.98 -2.64 -23.93
CA THR A 171 -6.93 -1.59 -24.38
C THR A 171 -8.31 -1.72 -23.72
N GLN A 172 -8.84 -2.94 -23.60
CA GLN A 172 -10.13 -3.19 -22.96
C GLN A 172 -10.10 -3.02 -21.43
N GLU A 173 -8.96 -3.31 -20.79
CA GLU A 173 -8.76 -3.09 -19.35
C GLU A 173 -8.72 -1.59 -19.05
N ILE A 174 -7.99 -0.82 -19.87
CA ILE A 174 -7.92 0.64 -19.77
C ILE A 174 -9.31 1.24 -20.00
N ALA A 175 -10.04 0.78 -21.02
CA ALA A 175 -11.40 1.22 -21.27
C ALA A 175 -12.34 0.92 -20.09
N TRP A 176 -12.16 -0.23 -19.42
CA TRP A 176 -12.92 -0.55 -18.20
C TRP A 176 -12.57 0.39 -17.05
N PHE A 177 -11.28 0.65 -16.81
CA PHE A 177 -10.84 1.61 -15.79
C PHE A 177 -11.41 3.01 -16.04
N VAL A 178 -11.37 3.50 -17.28
CA VAL A 178 -11.99 4.79 -17.67
C VAL A 178 -13.50 4.77 -17.45
N LYS A 179 -14.17 3.64 -17.71
CA LYS A 179 -15.59 3.47 -17.38
C LYS A 179 -15.83 3.56 -15.87
N MET A 180 -14.99 2.90 -15.04
CA MET A 180 -15.07 3.00 -13.58
C MET A 180 -15.00 4.46 -13.11
N LEU A 181 -14.06 5.25 -13.66
CA LEU A 181 -13.92 6.68 -13.34
C LEU A 181 -15.18 7.49 -13.69
N LYS A 182 -15.79 7.20 -14.84
CA LYS A 182 -16.98 7.91 -15.31
C LYS A 182 -18.22 7.57 -14.48
N VAL A 183 -18.43 6.29 -14.15
CA VAL A 183 -19.63 5.87 -13.41
C VAL A 183 -19.55 6.17 -11.92
N SER A 184 -18.35 6.31 -11.36
CA SER A 184 -18.18 6.70 -9.95
C SER A 184 -18.54 8.17 -9.70
N ASN A 185 -18.74 8.97 -10.76
CA ASN A 185 -18.96 10.42 -10.67
C ASN A 185 -17.83 11.12 -9.87
N ALA A 186 -16.61 10.58 -9.97
CA ALA A 186 -15.41 11.18 -9.41
C ALA A 186 -15.26 12.62 -9.91
N ARG A 187 -14.74 13.51 -9.04
CA ARG A 187 -14.48 14.92 -9.37
C ARG A 187 -13.26 15.06 -10.28
N LEU A 188 -13.37 14.55 -11.51
CA LEU A 188 -12.37 14.59 -12.56
C LEU A 188 -12.94 15.29 -13.79
N SER A 189 -12.18 16.19 -14.37
CA SER A 189 -12.50 16.76 -15.68
C SER A 189 -12.30 15.73 -16.81
N ALA A 190 -12.76 16.07 -18.01
CA ALA A 190 -12.44 15.30 -19.21
C ALA A 190 -10.93 15.25 -19.46
N GLU A 191 -10.21 16.34 -19.18
CA GLU A 191 -8.75 16.42 -19.28
C GLU A 191 -8.06 15.52 -18.27
N ASP A 192 -8.51 15.54 -17.00
CA ASP A 192 -8.00 14.64 -15.95
C ASP A 192 -8.16 13.17 -16.35
N THR A 193 -9.33 12.81 -16.85
CA THR A 193 -9.61 11.44 -17.32
C THR A 193 -8.68 11.06 -18.47
N ALA A 194 -8.47 11.97 -19.43
CA ALA A 194 -7.58 11.75 -20.56
C ALA A 194 -6.11 11.61 -20.12
N ILE A 195 -5.66 12.34 -19.10
CA ILE A 195 -4.31 12.18 -18.53
C ILE A 195 -4.14 10.75 -17.99
N LEU A 196 -5.09 10.26 -17.21
CA LEU A 196 -5.05 8.89 -16.67
C LEU A 196 -5.04 7.85 -17.79
N GLU A 197 -5.98 7.95 -18.75
CA GLU A 197 -6.10 7.03 -19.89
C GLU A 197 -4.83 6.99 -20.76
N ASN A 198 -4.29 8.16 -21.13
CA ASN A 198 -3.10 8.26 -21.96
C ASN A 198 -1.86 7.71 -21.25
N SER A 199 -1.75 7.90 -19.94
CA SER A 199 -0.63 7.39 -19.15
C SER A 199 -0.57 5.87 -19.05
N LEU A 200 -1.73 5.20 -19.17
CA LEU A 200 -1.85 3.74 -19.21
C LEU A 200 -1.64 3.20 -20.64
N SER A 201 -2.06 3.97 -21.65
CA SER A 201 -1.96 3.59 -23.07
C SER A 201 -0.56 3.80 -23.65
N ALA A 202 0.22 4.73 -23.10
CA ALA A 202 1.61 4.91 -23.47
C ALA A 202 2.38 3.66 -23.00
N LYS A 203 2.80 2.81 -23.96
CA LYS A 203 3.62 1.62 -23.69
C LYS A 203 4.64 1.97 -22.61
N ALA A 204 4.54 1.30 -21.46
CA ALA A 204 5.54 1.34 -20.41
C ALA A 204 6.90 1.13 -21.09
N ARG A 205 7.71 2.19 -21.15
CA ARG A 205 9.07 2.13 -21.66
C ARG A 205 9.93 1.31 -20.73
#